data_AF-A0A8C6FI40-F1
#
_entry.id   AF-A0A8C6FI40-F1
#
_cell.length_a   1.000
_cell.length_b   1.000
_cell.length_c   1.000
_cell.angle_alpha   90.00
_cell.angle_beta   90.00
_cell.angle_gamma   90.00
#
_symmetry.space_group_name_H-M   'P 1'
#
loop_
_entity.id
_entity.type
_entity.pdbx_description
1 polymer ?
#
loop_
_entity_poly.entity_id
_entity_poly.type
_entity_poly.pdbx_seq_one_letter_code
_entity_poly.pdbx_strand_id
1 'polypeptide(L)'
;MLALRLLNVVAPVYFLCIALVTLVLQLFLFLPRMREDPSAARLFSPALLHGALFLFLSTNALGNYVLVIQNSPDDLDSCQGAEARRALCPPPSTHFCRVCARVTLKHDHHCFFTGNCIGSRNMRNFVLFCLYTSLACLYSMVAGVAYISAVLSISFAHPLAFLTLLPTSISQFFSGAVLGSEMFVILMLYLWFAIGLACAGFCCHQLLLILRGQTRHQVRKGVAVRARPWRKNLQEVFGKRWLLGLLVPMFNVGSESCKQRDK
;
A
#
# COMPACT_ATOMS: atom_id res chain seq x y z
N MET A 1 -9.83 20.82 12.73
CA MET A 1 -9.18 19.67 13.42
C MET A 1 -10.05 18.42 13.43
N LEU A 2 -11.36 18.51 13.69
CA LEU A 2 -12.28 17.36 13.71
C LEU A 2 -12.28 16.55 12.41
N ALA A 3 -12.43 17.19 11.25
CA ALA A 3 -12.43 16.51 9.94
C ALA A 3 -11.15 15.67 9.68
N LEU A 4 -9.98 16.19 10.05
CA LEU A 4 -8.70 15.47 9.89
C LEU A 4 -8.61 14.25 10.81
N ARG A 5 -9.19 14.33 12.01
CA ARG A 5 -9.26 13.20 12.95
C ARG A 5 -10.25 12.14 12.48
N LEU A 6 -11.40 12.55 11.94
CA LEU A 6 -12.37 11.63 11.32
C LEU A 6 -11.74 10.90 10.14
N LEU A 7 -11.01 11.61 9.27
CA LEU A 7 -10.33 11.01 8.14
C LEU A 7 -9.28 9.97 8.57
N ASN A 8 -8.69 10.15 9.76
CA ASN A 8 -7.75 9.20 10.36
C ASN A 8 -8.37 7.86 10.79
N VAL A 9 -9.71 7.77 10.79
CA VAL A 9 -10.47 6.55 11.10
C VAL A 9 -11.20 6.04 9.86
N VAL A 10 -11.82 6.93 9.09
CA VAL A 10 -12.60 6.57 7.90
C VAL A 10 -11.71 5.96 6.80
N ALA A 11 -10.53 6.53 6.54
CA ALA A 11 -9.66 6.02 5.47
C ALA A 11 -9.08 4.62 5.76
N PRO A 12 -8.61 4.30 6.99
CA PRO A 12 -8.25 2.93 7.38
C PRO A 12 -9.41 1.95 7.26
N VAL A 13 -10.58 2.30 7.77
CA VAL A 13 -11.78 1.45 7.70
C VAL A 13 -12.15 1.17 6.25
N TYR A 14 -12.19 2.20 5.40
CA TYR A 14 -12.43 2.05 3.97
C TYR A 14 -11.45 1.08 3.32
N PHE A 15 -10.14 1.24 3.57
CA PHE A 15 -9.11 0.35 3.02
C PHE A 15 -9.32 -1.11 3.45
N LEU A 16 -9.56 -1.35 4.74
CA LEU A 16 -9.77 -2.70 5.27
C LEU A 16 -11.06 -3.34 4.75
N CYS A 17 -12.14 -2.56 4.60
CA CYS A 17 -13.38 -3.03 4.00
C CYS A 17 -13.18 -3.46 2.54
N ILE A 18 -12.49 -2.64 1.73
CA ILE A 18 -12.18 -3.00 0.34
C ILE A 18 -11.28 -4.24 0.27
N ALA A 19 -10.28 -4.37 1.15
CA ALA A 19 -9.43 -5.55 1.22
C ALA A 19 -10.24 -6.82 1.56
N LEU A 20 -11.17 -6.73 2.51
CA LEU A 20 -12.06 -7.84 2.89
C LEU A 20 -12.99 -8.23 1.74
N VAL A 21 -13.65 -7.25 1.10
CA VAL A 21 -14.51 -7.50 -0.07
C VAL A 21 -13.72 -8.16 -1.19
N THR A 22 -12.49 -7.70 -1.43
CA THR A 22 -11.59 -8.30 -2.43
C THR A 22 -11.28 -9.75 -2.08
N LEU A 23 -10.94 -10.05 -0.83
CA LEU A 23 -10.72 -11.43 -0.37
C LEU A 23 -11.97 -12.31 -0.56
N VAL A 24 -13.16 -11.80 -0.25
CA VAL A 24 -14.43 -12.51 -0.44
C VAL A 24 -14.66 -12.81 -1.93
N LEU A 25 -14.50 -11.84 -2.82
CA LEU A 25 -14.63 -12.06 -4.27
C LEU A 25 -13.64 -13.10 -4.78
N GLN A 26 -12.40 -13.06 -4.28
CA GLN A 26 -11.37 -14.03 -4.67
C GLN A 26 -11.73 -15.45 -4.23
N LEU A 27 -12.19 -15.63 -3.00
CA LEU A 27 -12.51 -16.96 -2.44
C LEU A 27 -13.83 -17.55 -2.96
N PHE A 28 -14.85 -16.72 -3.14
CA PHE A 28 -16.22 -17.17 -3.39
C PHE A 28 -16.71 -16.93 -4.81
N LEU A 29 -16.04 -16.09 -5.60
CA LEU A 29 -16.44 -15.82 -6.98
C LEU A 29 -15.39 -16.32 -7.99
N PHE A 30 -14.15 -15.86 -7.86
CA PHE A 30 -13.12 -16.18 -8.85
C PHE A 30 -12.57 -17.61 -8.67
N LEU A 31 -12.20 -17.99 -7.45
CA LEU A 31 -11.61 -19.30 -7.17
C LEU A 31 -12.53 -20.49 -7.52
N PRO A 32 -13.84 -20.49 -7.19
CA PRO A 32 -14.73 -21.60 -7.56
C PRO A 32 -14.85 -21.75 -9.08
N ARG A 33 -14.93 -20.63 -9.82
CA ARG A 33 -15.03 -20.63 -11.29
C ARG A 33 -13.81 -21.26 -11.95
N MET A 34 -12.61 -21.10 -11.38
CA MET A 34 -11.38 -21.76 -11.85
C MET A 34 -11.32 -23.26 -11.50
N ARG A 35 -12.05 -23.72 -10.48
CA ARG A 35 -12.08 -25.13 -10.08
C ARG A 35 -13.02 -25.99 -10.92
N GLU A 36 -13.92 -25.36 -11.67
CA GLU A 36 -14.79 -26.04 -12.64
C GLU A 36 -14.01 -26.60 -13.84
N ASP A 37 -12.74 -26.20 -14.01
CA ASP A 37 -11.84 -26.76 -15.02
C ASP A 37 -11.40 -28.20 -14.62
N PRO A 38 -11.57 -29.21 -15.50
CA PRO A 38 -11.22 -30.61 -15.22
C PRO A 38 -9.73 -30.84 -14.89
N SER A 39 -8.84 -29.87 -15.14
CA SER A 39 -7.43 -29.91 -14.73
C SER A 39 -7.19 -29.59 -13.23
N ALA A 40 -8.24 -29.26 -12.47
CA ALA A 40 -8.16 -28.81 -11.08
C ALA A 40 -7.59 -29.82 -10.06
N ALA A 41 -7.54 -31.12 -10.39
CA ALA A 41 -7.06 -32.17 -9.49
C ALA A 41 -5.52 -32.25 -9.35
N ARG A 42 -4.76 -31.47 -10.14
CA ARG A 42 -3.29 -31.47 -10.09
C ARG A 42 -2.76 -30.61 -8.93
N LEU A 43 -1.63 -31.01 -8.35
CA LEU A 43 -0.92 -30.25 -7.30
C LEU A 43 -0.55 -28.81 -7.74
N PHE A 44 -0.45 -28.55 -9.05
CA PHE A 44 -0.24 -27.23 -9.64
C PHE A 44 -1.46 -26.75 -10.42
N SER A 45 -2.67 -27.02 -9.90
CA SER A 45 -3.88 -26.54 -10.56
C SER A 45 -3.92 -25.00 -10.61
N PRO A 46 -4.47 -24.42 -11.69
CA PRO A 46 -4.60 -22.96 -11.81
C PRO A 46 -5.29 -22.32 -10.60
N ALA A 47 -6.31 -22.99 -10.05
CA ALA A 47 -7.02 -22.54 -8.85
C ALA A 47 -6.12 -22.50 -7.61
N LEU A 48 -5.29 -23.53 -7.36
CA LEU A 48 -4.38 -23.53 -6.21
C LEU A 48 -3.30 -22.45 -6.36
N LEU A 49 -2.71 -22.32 -7.55
CA LEU A 49 -1.71 -21.29 -7.82
C LEU A 49 -2.30 -19.89 -7.65
N HIS A 50 -3.52 -19.68 -8.12
CA HIS A 50 -4.25 -18.42 -7.96
C HIS A 50 -4.48 -18.09 -6.48
N GLY A 51 -5.02 -19.04 -5.72
CA GLY A 51 -5.24 -18.88 -4.29
C GLY A 51 -3.95 -18.58 -3.53
N ALA A 52 -2.89 -19.34 -3.80
CA ALA A 52 -1.58 -19.17 -3.15
C ALA A 52 -0.97 -17.79 -3.47
N LEU A 53 -0.99 -17.37 -4.74
CA LEU A 53 -0.45 -16.09 -5.16
C LEU A 53 -1.24 -14.93 -4.54
N PHE A 54 -2.57 -14.98 -4.58
CA PHE A 54 -3.40 -13.92 -3.98
C PHE A 54 -3.19 -13.83 -2.46
N LEU A 55 -3.10 -14.96 -1.76
CA LEU A 55 -2.81 -14.98 -0.32
C LEU A 55 -1.43 -14.41 -0.01
N PHE A 56 -0.42 -14.74 -0.82
CA PHE A 56 0.92 -14.17 -0.67
C PHE A 56 0.91 -12.63 -0.82
N LEU A 57 0.26 -12.12 -1.88
CA LEU A 57 0.15 -10.68 -2.12
C LEU A 57 -0.63 -9.98 -1.01
N SER A 58 -1.76 -10.55 -0.59
CA SER A 58 -2.63 -9.98 0.44
C SER A 58 -1.97 -9.99 1.83
N THR A 59 -1.28 -11.08 2.18
CA THR A 59 -0.53 -11.18 3.44
C THR A 59 0.58 -10.15 3.47
N ASN A 60 1.30 -9.96 2.35
CA ASN A 60 2.34 -8.94 2.30
C ASN A 60 1.78 -7.52 2.33
N ALA A 61 0.68 -7.23 1.64
CA ALA A 61 0.03 -5.92 1.67
C ALA A 61 -0.45 -5.59 3.09
N LEU A 62 -1.25 -6.48 3.70
CA LEU A 62 -1.83 -6.26 5.02
C LEU A 62 -0.79 -6.32 6.14
N GLY A 63 0.17 -7.25 6.07
CA GLY A 63 1.23 -7.32 7.07
C GLY A 63 2.11 -6.08 7.07
N ASN A 64 2.51 -5.58 5.89
CA ASN A 64 3.25 -4.31 5.84
C ASN A 64 2.38 -3.12 6.27
N TYR A 65 1.08 -3.11 5.95
CA TYR A 65 0.14 -2.11 6.45
C TYR A 65 0.10 -2.09 7.99
N VAL A 66 -0.06 -3.24 8.63
CA VAL A 66 -0.05 -3.38 10.10
C VAL A 66 1.29 -2.92 10.68
N LEU A 67 2.41 -3.30 10.06
CA LEU A 67 3.74 -2.85 10.50
C LEU A 67 3.97 -1.35 10.31
N VAL A 68 3.30 -0.68 9.38
CA VAL A 68 3.35 0.80 9.30
C VAL A 68 2.72 1.44 10.54
N ILE A 69 1.63 0.86 11.03
CA ILE A 69 0.89 1.34 12.21
C ILE A 69 1.66 1.02 13.49
N GLN A 70 2.07 -0.23 13.65
CA GLN A 70 2.78 -0.72 14.84
C GLN A 70 4.15 -0.07 14.99
N ASN A 71 4.89 0.09 13.89
CA ASN A 71 6.21 0.71 13.89
C ASN A 71 6.11 2.23 13.80
N SER A 72 5.19 2.77 14.60
CA SER A 72 5.00 4.19 14.80
C SER A 72 6.33 4.88 15.09
N PRO A 73 6.66 6.00 14.42
CA PRO A 73 7.85 6.76 14.75
C PRO A 73 7.70 7.29 16.19
N ASP A 74 8.52 6.76 17.11
CA ASP A 74 8.54 7.15 18.52
C ASP A 74 8.50 8.67 18.70
N ASP A 75 7.80 9.10 19.76
CA ASP A 75 8.07 10.38 20.39
C ASP A 75 9.54 10.42 20.82
N LEU A 76 10.21 11.55 20.57
CA LEU A 76 11.53 11.83 21.14
C LEU A 76 11.53 11.83 22.69
N ASP A 77 10.37 11.66 23.33
CA ASP A 77 10.20 11.57 24.79
C ASP A 77 10.98 10.40 25.41
N SER A 78 11.34 9.34 24.68
CA SER A 78 12.19 8.26 25.21
C SER A 78 13.69 8.57 25.17
N CYS A 79 14.10 9.58 24.39
CA CYS A 79 15.52 9.96 24.24
C CYS A 79 15.90 11.20 25.04
N GLN A 80 14.94 12.03 25.46
CA GLN A 80 15.26 13.29 26.14
C GLN A 80 14.16 13.62 27.16
N GLY A 81 14.57 13.75 28.43
CA GLY A 81 13.71 14.24 29.50
C GLY A 81 13.11 15.62 29.21
N ALA A 82 12.30 16.12 30.14
CA ALA A 82 11.45 17.31 30.06
C ALA A 82 12.10 18.62 29.54
N GLU A 83 13.43 18.66 29.33
CA GLU A 83 14.18 19.76 28.73
C GLU A 83 14.09 19.82 27.19
N ALA A 84 13.71 18.74 26.50
CA ALA A 84 13.61 18.72 25.03
C ALA A 84 12.41 19.46 24.44
N ARG A 85 11.36 19.72 25.23
CA ARG A 85 10.30 20.65 24.82
C ARG A 85 10.82 22.08 24.64
N ARG A 86 12.05 22.37 25.08
CA ARG A 86 12.77 23.64 24.93
C ARG A 86 14.06 23.54 24.10
N ALA A 87 14.35 22.39 23.47
CA ALA A 87 15.52 22.28 22.61
C ALA A 87 15.32 23.16 21.36
N LEU A 88 16.08 24.26 21.32
CA LEU A 88 16.06 25.30 20.28
C LEU A 88 16.41 24.78 18.87
N CYS A 89 16.87 23.53 18.74
CA CYS A 89 17.24 22.89 17.49
C CYS A 89 16.83 21.40 17.49
N PRO A 90 15.65 21.05 16.95
CA PRO A 90 15.32 19.66 16.67
C PRO A 90 16.41 19.02 15.79
N PRO A 91 16.74 17.72 15.95
CA PRO A 91 17.64 17.03 15.05
C PRO A 91 17.20 17.27 13.60
N PRO A 92 18.14 17.52 12.65
CA PRO A 92 17.77 17.79 11.26
C PRO A 92 16.87 16.66 10.76
N SER A 93 15.76 17.01 10.08
CA SER A 93 14.70 16.14 9.55
C SER A 93 13.59 15.66 10.50
N THR A 94 13.45 16.24 11.69
CA THR A 94 12.28 15.99 12.57
C THR A 94 11.12 16.96 12.27
N HIS A 95 9.87 16.53 12.52
CA HIS A 95 8.68 17.37 12.33
C HIS A 95 7.56 17.00 13.31
N PHE A 96 6.91 18.01 13.89
CA PHE A 96 5.74 17.82 14.75
C PHE A 96 4.46 17.67 13.92
N CYS A 97 3.84 16.50 13.95
CA CYS A 97 2.55 16.28 13.29
C CYS A 97 1.40 16.64 14.23
N ARG A 98 0.60 17.65 13.87
CA ARG A 98 -0.56 18.08 14.66
C ARG A 98 -1.69 17.05 14.73
N VAL A 99 -1.77 16.14 13.75
CA VAL A 99 -2.80 15.08 13.71
C VAL A 99 -2.46 13.96 14.68
N CYS A 100 -1.22 13.48 14.65
CA CYS A 100 -0.72 12.47 15.59
C CYS A 100 -0.31 13.05 16.96
N ALA A 101 -0.18 14.37 17.07
CA ALA A 101 0.30 15.08 18.27
C ALA A 101 1.69 14.64 18.77
N ARG A 102 2.60 14.32 17.84
CA ARG A 102 3.96 13.82 18.14
C ARG A 102 5.02 14.31 17.17
N VAL A 103 6.29 14.19 17.56
CA VAL A 103 7.43 14.46 16.69
C VAL A 103 7.85 13.18 15.96
N THR A 104 8.06 13.26 14.65
CA THR A 104 8.50 12.13 13.82
C THR A 104 9.89 12.40 13.24
N LEU A 105 10.80 11.44 13.35
CA LEU A 105 12.13 11.48 12.75
C LEU A 105 12.09 11.16 11.24
N LYS A 106 12.86 11.90 10.45
CA LYS A 106 12.83 11.86 8.97
C LYS A 106 11.39 11.87 8.46
N HIS A 107 10.57 12.75 9.01
CA HIS A 107 9.15 12.81 8.70
C HIS A 107 8.93 13.08 7.21
N ASP A 108 8.15 12.22 6.57
CA ASP A 108 7.76 12.40 5.18
C ASP A 108 6.36 13.02 5.07
N HIS A 109 5.35 12.32 5.60
CA HIS A 109 3.97 12.79 5.62
C HIS A 109 3.12 12.06 6.67
N HIS A 110 1.95 12.63 6.97
CA HIS A 110 0.86 11.92 7.65
C HIS A 110 0.03 11.17 6.62
N CYS A 111 -0.07 9.85 6.74
CA CYS A 111 -0.86 9.02 5.82
C CYS A 111 -2.20 8.68 6.46
N PHE A 112 -3.28 9.29 5.95
CA PHE A 112 -4.62 9.02 6.48
C PHE A 112 -5.05 7.56 6.33
N PHE A 113 -4.68 6.89 5.23
CA PHE A 113 -5.03 5.48 5.00
C PHE A 113 -4.43 4.50 6.02
N THR A 114 -3.31 4.85 6.64
CA THR A 114 -2.69 4.07 7.73
C THR A 114 -3.01 4.66 9.10
N GLY A 115 -3.70 5.79 9.17
CA GLY A 115 -3.94 6.50 10.41
C GLY A 115 -2.66 7.05 11.07
N ASN A 116 -1.52 7.05 10.38
CA ASN A 116 -0.20 7.18 10.98
C ASN A 116 0.78 8.07 10.18
N CYS A 117 1.76 8.67 10.87
CA CYS A 117 2.91 9.32 10.27
C CYS A 117 3.88 8.32 9.65
N ILE A 118 4.37 8.64 8.46
CA ILE A 118 5.44 7.93 7.76
C ILE A 118 6.76 8.66 7.99
N GLY A 119 7.76 7.91 8.46
CA GLY A 119 9.11 8.40 8.76
C GLY A 119 10.14 7.28 8.69
N SER A 120 11.31 7.47 9.31
CA SER A 120 12.45 6.53 9.17
C SER A 120 12.14 5.07 9.55
N ARG A 121 11.32 4.85 10.59
CA ARG A 121 11.08 3.52 11.18
C ARG A 121 10.09 2.66 10.37
N ASN A 122 9.20 3.29 9.62
CA ASN A 122 8.15 2.61 8.86
C ASN A 122 8.19 2.90 7.35
N MET A 123 9.15 3.68 6.85
CA MET A 123 9.30 3.98 5.42
C MET A 123 9.38 2.70 4.56
N ARG A 124 10.19 1.72 4.98
CA ARG A 124 10.28 0.42 4.29
C ARG A 124 8.90 -0.24 4.15
N ASN A 125 8.20 -0.38 5.28
CA ASN A 125 6.90 -1.04 5.33
C ASN A 125 5.87 -0.26 4.51
N PHE A 126 5.94 1.08 4.49
CA PHE A 126 5.07 1.91 3.66
C PHE A 126 5.28 1.65 2.17
N VAL A 127 6.54 1.62 1.70
CA VAL A 127 6.84 1.32 0.29
C VAL A 127 6.36 -0.08 -0.10
N LEU A 128 6.62 -1.07 0.75
CA LEU A 128 6.19 -2.45 0.52
C LEU A 128 4.67 -2.62 0.58
N PHE A 129 4.00 -1.93 1.50
CA PHE A 129 2.53 -1.84 1.55
C PHE A 129 1.98 -1.32 0.22
N CYS A 130 2.51 -0.19 -0.29
CA CYS A 130 2.08 0.36 -1.58
C CYS A 130 2.37 -0.59 -2.75
N LEU A 131 3.56 -1.21 -2.78
CA LEU A 131 3.93 -2.18 -3.82
C LEU A 131 2.96 -3.37 -3.85
N TYR A 132 2.78 -4.04 -2.71
CA TYR A 132 1.95 -5.25 -2.63
C TYR A 132 0.47 -4.96 -2.79
N THR A 133 -0.03 -3.82 -2.31
CA THR A 133 -1.40 -3.38 -2.58
C THR A 133 -1.61 -3.15 -4.08
N SER A 134 -0.64 -2.52 -4.76
CA SER A 134 -0.72 -2.30 -6.21
C SER A 134 -0.74 -3.63 -6.97
N LEU A 135 0.13 -4.57 -6.61
CA LEU A 135 0.17 -5.90 -7.22
C LEU A 135 -1.11 -6.70 -6.95
N ALA A 136 -1.64 -6.66 -5.72
CA ALA A 136 -2.90 -7.33 -5.36
C ALA A 136 -4.10 -6.74 -6.12
N CYS A 137 -4.13 -5.41 -6.30
CA CYS A 137 -5.15 -4.74 -7.10
C CYS A 137 -5.04 -5.11 -8.58
N LEU A 138 -3.84 -5.09 -9.15
CA LEU A 138 -3.61 -5.50 -10.53
C LEU A 138 -4.05 -6.96 -10.75
N TYR A 139 -3.68 -7.84 -9.82
CA TYR A 139 -4.08 -9.24 -9.87
C TYR A 139 -5.60 -9.43 -9.82
N SER A 140 -6.27 -8.72 -8.90
CA SER A 140 -7.73 -8.76 -8.78
C SER A 140 -8.43 -8.16 -10.00
N MET A 141 -7.84 -7.12 -10.61
CA MET A 141 -8.33 -6.55 -11.86
C MET A 141 -8.26 -7.56 -13.01
N VAL A 142 -7.15 -8.30 -13.14
CA VAL A 142 -7.03 -9.36 -14.17
C VAL A 142 -8.07 -10.46 -13.94
N ALA A 143 -8.27 -10.91 -12.71
CA ALA A 143 -9.29 -11.90 -12.36
C ALA A 143 -10.72 -11.38 -12.65
N GLY A 144 -11.00 -10.12 -12.31
CA GLY A 144 -12.27 -9.46 -12.58
C GLY A 144 -12.55 -9.28 -14.07
N VAL A 145 -11.55 -8.89 -14.86
CA VAL A 145 -11.65 -8.81 -16.32
C VAL A 145 -11.96 -10.18 -16.91
N ALA A 146 -11.25 -11.23 -16.48
CA ALA A 146 -11.49 -12.60 -16.96
C ALA A 146 -12.92 -13.08 -16.61
N TYR A 147 -13.37 -12.81 -15.39
CA TYR A 147 -14.73 -13.12 -14.95
C TYR A 147 -15.79 -12.40 -15.79
N ILE A 148 -15.68 -11.07 -15.94
CA ILE A 148 -16.64 -10.28 -16.70
C ILE A 148 -16.63 -10.65 -18.19
N SER A 149 -15.46 -10.95 -18.76
CA SER A 149 -15.35 -11.43 -20.14
C SER A 149 -16.11 -12.73 -20.34
N ALA A 150 -16.02 -13.66 -19.38
CA ALA A 150 -16.69 -14.95 -19.45
C ALA A 150 -18.21 -14.87 -19.21
N VAL A 151 -18.66 -13.99 -18.31
CA VAL A 151 -20.09 -13.87 -17.94
C VAL A 151 -20.86 -12.99 -18.91
N LEU A 152 -20.30 -11.84 -19.29
CA LEU A 152 -20.96 -10.86 -20.16
C LEU A 152 -20.56 -10.97 -21.64
N SER A 153 -19.69 -11.92 -21.99
CA SER A 153 -19.15 -12.10 -23.35
C SER A 153 -18.49 -10.83 -23.92
N ILE A 154 -17.85 -10.04 -23.05
CA ILE A 154 -17.16 -8.80 -23.42
C ILE A 154 -15.70 -9.10 -23.79
N SER A 155 -15.22 -8.52 -24.89
CA SER A 155 -13.81 -8.57 -25.27
C SER A 155 -13.08 -7.28 -24.86
N PHE A 156 -11.98 -7.42 -24.13
CA PHE A 156 -11.08 -6.32 -23.75
C PHE A 156 -9.89 -6.16 -24.72
N ALA A 157 -9.97 -6.73 -25.92
CA ALA A 157 -8.92 -6.59 -26.93
C ALA A 157 -8.70 -5.12 -27.37
N HIS A 158 -9.77 -4.33 -27.37
CA HIS A 158 -9.71 -2.89 -27.61
C HIS A 158 -9.77 -2.11 -26.29
N PRO A 159 -8.85 -1.16 -26.04
CA PRO A 159 -8.83 -0.36 -24.81
C PRO A 159 -10.13 0.41 -24.56
N LEU A 160 -10.86 0.74 -25.62
CA LEU A 160 -12.14 1.42 -25.53
C LEU A 160 -13.17 0.61 -24.73
N ALA A 161 -13.10 -0.73 -24.75
CA ALA A 161 -13.98 -1.59 -23.97
C ALA A 161 -13.89 -1.30 -22.47
N PHE A 162 -12.68 -1.08 -21.94
CA PHE A 162 -12.50 -0.72 -20.53
C PHE A 162 -13.03 0.69 -20.23
N LEU A 163 -12.98 1.62 -21.19
CA LEU A 163 -13.47 2.98 -20.98
C LEU A 163 -15.00 3.06 -21.06
N THR A 164 -15.63 2.27 -21.92
CA THR A 164 -17.09 2.25 -22.10
C THR A 164 -17.81 1.30 -21.16
N LEU A 165 -17.12 0.32 -20.56
CA LEU A 165 -17.72 -0.69 -19.69
C LEU A 165 -18.60 -0.09 -18.58
N LEU A 166 -18.10 0.88 -17.79
CA LEU A 166 -18.90 1.47 -16.70
C LEU A 166 -20.18 2.16 -17.21
N PRO A 167 -20.12 3.15 -18.14
CA PRO A 167 -21.33 3.84 -18.58
C PRO A 167 -22.32 2.89 -19.28
N THR A 168 -21.85 1.92 -20.08
CA THR A 168 -22.76 0.94 -20.71
C THR A 168 -23.43 0.04 -19.68
N SER A 169 -22.67 -0.43 -18.69
CA SER A 169 -23.20 -1.35 -17.67
C SER A 169 -24.16 -0.64 -16.72
N ILE A 170 -23.96 0.65 -16.43
CA ILE A 170 -24.94 1.46 -15.69
C ILE A 170 -26.28 1.50 -16.43
N SER A 171 -26.26 1.80 -17.74
CA SER A 171 -27.48 1.80 -18.56
C SER A 171 -28.16 0.42 -18.56
N GLN A 172 -27.37 -0.64 -18.76
CA GLN A 172 -27.85 -2.03 -18.79
C GLN A 172 -28.39 -2.51 -17.43
N PHE A 173 -27.85 -2.02 -16.31
CA PHE A 173 -28.36 -2.32 -14.99
C PHE A 173 -29.76 -1.75 -14.77
N PHE A 174 -29.98 -0.50 -15.16
CA PHE A 174 -31.30 0.13 -15.06
C PHE A 174 -32.32 -0.44 -16.05
N SER A 175 -31.88 -1.00 -17.18
CA SER A 175 -32.76 -1.75 -18.09
C SER A 175 -33.01 -3.20 -17.65
N GLY A 176 -32.38 -3.66 -16.57
CA GLY A 176 -32.48 -5.03 -16.06
C GLY A 176 -31.68 -6.08 -16.85
N ALA A 177 -30.83 -5.64 -17.78
CA ALA A 177 -30.00 -6.52 -18.60
C ALA A 177 -28.72 -7.01 -17.90
N VAL A 178 -28.30 -6.34 -16.82
CA VAL A 178 -27.13 -6.71 -15.99
C VAL A 178 -27.58 -6.89 -14.55
N LEU A 179 -27.12 -7.97 -13.91
CA LEU A 179 -27.43 -8.28 -12.51
C LEU A 179 -26.65 -7.37 -11.55
N GLY A 180 -27.19 -7.14 -10.35
CA GLY A 180 -26.51 -6.33 -9.33
C GLY A 180 -25.13 -6.87 -8.92
N SER A 181 -24.95 -8.19 -8.94
CA SER A 181 -23.66 -8.83 -8.67
C SER A 181 -22.61 -8.53 -9.75
N GLU A 182 -23.02 -8.45 -11.02
CA GLU A 182 -22.13 -8.12 -12.14
C GLU A 182 -21.72 -6.65 -12.07
N MET A 183 -22.69 -5.75 -11.82
CA MET A 183 -22.39 -4.34 -11.57
C MET A 183 -21.44 -4.15 -10.40
N PHE A 184 -21.62 -4.91 -9.32
CA PHE A 184 -20.73 -4.83 -8.17
C PHE A 184 -19.28 -5.20 -8.53
N VAL A 185 -19.08 -6.27 -9.30
CA VAL A 185 -17.74 -6.67 -9.78
C VAL A 185 -17.14 -5.60 -10.70
N ILE A 186 -17.95 -4.99 -11.58
CA ILE A 186 -17.51 -3.90 -12.46
C ILE A 186 -17.06 -2.69 -11.63
N LEU A 187 -17.84 -2.27 -10.63
CA LEU A 187 -17.45 -1.18 -9.72
C LEU A 187 -16.16 -1.50 -8.97
N MET A 188 -16.03 -2.73 -8.46
CA MET A 188 -14.81 -3.19 -7.80
C MET A 188 -13.59 -3.18 -8.75
N LEU A 189 -13.77 -3.50 -10.02
CA LEU A 189 -12.73 -3.46 -11.03
C LEU A 189 -12.16 -2.03 -11.23
N TYR A 190 -13.01 -1.01 -11.28
CA TYR A 190 -12.55 0.39 -11.33
C TYR A 190 -11.91 0.85 -10.01
N LEU A 191 -12.41 0.37 -8.86
CA LEU A 191 -11.79 0.66 -7.57
C LEU A 191 -10.39 0.04 -7.46
N TRP A 192 -10.20 -1.21 -7.88
CA TRP A 192 -8.87 -1.84 -7.95
C TRP A 192 -7.94 -1.08 -8.88
N PHE A 193 -8.41 -0.67 -10.06
CA PHE A 193 -7.62 0.13 -10.98
C PHE A 193 -7.15 1.44 -10.33
N ALA A 194 -8.07 2.20 -9.72
CA ALA A 194 -7.76 3.49 -9.08
C ALA A 194 -6.81 3.33 -7.88
N ILE A 195 -7.09 2.39 -6.96
CA ILE A 195 -6.25 2.13 -5.79
C ILE A 195 -4.87 1.61 -6.22
N GLY A 196 -4.84 0.70 -7.21
CA GLY A 196 -3.62 0.12 -7.74
C GLY A 196 -2.69 1.17 -8.36
N LEU A 197 -3.25 2.09 -9.15
CA LEU A 197 -2.52 3.24 -9.73
C LEU A 197 -2.02 4.21 -8.65
N ALA A 198 -2.87 4.57 -7.69
CA ALA A 198 -2.48 5.46 -6.60
C ALA A 198 -1.31 4.86 -5.80
N CYS A 199 -1.41 3.58 -5.43
CA CYS A 199 -0.35 2.88 -4.71
C CYS A 199 0.94 2.74 -5.54
N ALA A 200 0.84 2.45 -6.83
CA ALA A 200 2.00 2.42 -7.74
C ALA A 200 2.69 3.79 -7.80
N GLY A 201 1.91 4.87 -7.93
CA GLY A 201 2.41 6.24 -7.96
C GLY A 201 3.15 6.62 -6.67
N PHE A 202 2.55 6.33 -5.50
CA PHE A 202 3.22 6.56 -4.21
C PHE A 202 4.48 5.71 -4.04
N CYS A 203 4.43 4.43 -4.41
CA CYS A 203 5.58 3.53 -4.36
C CYS A 203 6.74 4.07 -5.23
N CYS A 204 6.45 4.42 -6.48
CA CYS A 204 7.44 4.98 -7.40
C CYS A 204 8.02 6.30 -6.89
N HIS A 205 7.16 7.22 -6.44
CA HIS A 205 7.61 8.50 -5.89
C HIS A 205 8.57 8.32 -4.71
N GLN A 206 8.21 7.46 -3.74
CA GLN A 206 9.06 7.22 -2.58
C GLN A 206 10.35 6.49 -2.94
N LEU A 207 10.30 5.50 -3.84
CA LEU A 207 11.51 4.83 -4.31
C LEU A 207 12.48 5.80 -4.98
N LEU A 208 12.00 6.74 -5.80
CA LEU A 208 12.83 7.77 -6.42
C LEU A 208 13.48 8.69 -5.39
N LEU A 209 12.74 9.11 -4.35
CA LEU A 209 13.27 9.90 -3.25
C LEU A 209 14.34 9.15 -2.45
N ILE A 210 14.08 7.87 -2.14
CA ILE A 210 15.02 6.99 -1.45
C ILE A 210 16.29 6.80 -2.28
N LEU A 211 16.17 6.54 -3.59
CA LEU A 211 17.33 6.37 -4.47
C LEU A 211 18.22 7.63 -4.50
N ARG A 212 17.62 8.82 -4.41
CA ARG A 212 18.33 10.11 -4.30
C ARG A 212 18.86 10.42 -2.89
N GLY A 213 18.47 9.63 -1.88
CA GLY A 213 18.83 9.87 -0.48
C GLY A 213 18.17 11.12 0.11
N GLN A 214 17.01 11.52 -0.44
CA GLN A 214 16.31 12.74 -0.04
C GLN A 214 14.95 12.41 0.60
N THR A 215 14.53 13.22 1.56
CA THR A 215 13.16 13.24 2.07
C THR A 215 12.31 14.22 1.26
N ARG A 216 10.98 14.03 1.22
CA ARG A 216 10.07 14.98 0.55
C ARG A 216 10.22 16.41 1.08
N HIS A 217 10.46 16.56 2.38
CA HIS A 217 10.71 17.85 3.01
C HIS A 217 11.95 18.54 2.43
N GLN A 218 13.07 17.82 2.30
CA GLN A 218 14.32 18.36 1.75
C GLN A 218 14.15 18.81 0.30
N VAL A 219 13.46 18.02 -0.52
CA VAL A 219 13.16 18.39 -1.92
C VAL A 219 12.34 19.68 -1.98
N ARG A 220 11.28 19.78 -1.17
CA ARG A 220 10.42 20.97 -1.14
C ARG A 220 11.14 22.24 -0.68
N LYS A 221 12.13 22.09 0.21
CA LYS A 221 12.93 23.20 0.74
C LYS A 221 14.20 23.47 -0.06
N GLY A 222 14.45 22.73 -1.14
CA GLY A 222 15.66 22.89 -1.95
C GLY A 222 16.95 22.56 -1.18
N VAL A 223 16.87 21.72 -0.15
CA VAL A 223 18.04 21.38 0.68
C VAL A 223 18.96 20.45 -0.10
N ALA A 224 20.18 20.91 -0.37
CA ALA A 224 21.21 20.09 -0.98
C ALA A 224 21.60 18.93 -0.05
N VAL A 225 21.60 17.71 -0.59
CA VAL A 225 22.04 16.51 0.13
C VAL A 225 23.30 15.98 -0.53
N ARG A 226 24.28 15.58 0.28
CA ARG A 226 25.52 14.97 -0.22
C ARG A 226 25.20 13.72 -1.04
N ALA A 227 25.71 13.68 -2.27
CA ALA A 227 25.55 12.52 -3.14
C ALA A 227 26.16 11.27 -2.51
N ARG A 228 25.40 10.17 -2.51
CA ARG A 228 25.82 8.84 -2.09
C ARG A 228 25.38 7.82 -3.15
N PRO A 229 26.07 6.69 -3.29
CA PRO A 229 25.62 5.62 -4.19
C PRO A 229 24.20 5.17 -3.83
N TRP A 230 23.33 5.04 -4.83
CA TRP A 230 21.91 4.67 -4.66
C TRP A 230 21.72 3.39 -3.83
N ARG A 231 22.65 2.43 -3.94
CA ARG A 231 22.66 1.18 -3.15
C ARG A 231 22.75 1.45 -1.65
N LYS A 232 23.57 2.43 -1.23
CA LYS A 232 23.69 2.80 0.19
C LYS A 232 22.40 3.46 0.70
N ASN A 233 21.73 4.25 -0.13
CA ASN A 233 20.47 4.88 0.25
C ASN A 233 19.33 3.86 0.38
N LEU A 234 19.24 2.89 -0.54
CA LEU A 234 18.30 1.77 -0.41
C LEU A 234 18.61 0.94 0.84
N GLN A 235 19.87 0.60 1.08
CA GLN A 235 20.26 -0.20 2.24
C GLN A 235 19.99 0.51 3.57
N GLU A 236 20.01 1.84 3.59
CA GLU A 236 19.63 2.65 4.76
C GLU A 236 18.14 2.49 5.11
N VAL A 237 17.26 2.38 4.11
CA VAL A 237 15.82 2.23 4.32
C VAL A 237 15.41 0.76 4.48
N PHE A 238 15.87 -0.12 3.59
CA PHE A 238 15.45 -1.52 3.51
C PHE A 238 16.34 -2.48 4.32
N GLY A 239 17.46 -2.00 4.84
CA GLY A 239 18.42 -2.81 5.61
C GLY A 239 19.29 -3.73 4.74
N LYS A 240 20.22 -4.44 5.39
CA LYS A 240 21.14 -5.38 4.71
C LYS A 240 20.41 -6.61 4.14
N ARG A 241 19.34 -7.06 4.81
CA ARG A 241 18.53 -8.22 4.45
C ARG A 241 17.21 -7.81 3.77
N TRP A 242 17.30 -6.89 2.81
CA TRP A 242 16.13 -6.29 2.17
C TRP A 242 15.27 -7.32 1.43
N LEU A 243 15.88 -8.32 0.79
CA LEU A 243 15.21 -9.43 0.09
C LEU A 243 14.25 -10.21 1.00
N LEU A 244 14.65 -10.47 2.26
CA LEU A 244 13.79 -11.23 3.17
C LEU A 244 12.48 -10.50 3.47
N GLY A 245 12.56 -9.18 3.63
CA GLY A 245 11.33 -8.41 3.83
C GLY A 245 10.62 -8.01 2.55
N LEU A 246 11.13 -8.36 1.36
CA LEU A 246 10.25 -8.46 0.21
C LEU A 246 9.32 -9.65 0.38
N LEU A 247 9.81 -10.80 0.84
CA LEU A 247 9.01 -12.02 0.92
C LEU A 247 8.03 -12.03 2.10
N VAL A 248 8.44 -11.50 3.25
CA VAL A 248 7.67 -11.56 4.50
C VAL A 248 7.65 -10.20 5.19
N PRO A 249 6.49 -9.71 5.66
CA PRO A 249 6.41 -8.51 6.48
C PRO A 249 7.23 -8.68 7.76
N MET A 250 8.22 -7.81 7.97
CA MET A 250 9.09 -7.87 9.14
C MET A 250 9.54 -6.49 9.58
N PHE A 251 9.80 -6.34 10.88
CA PHE A 251 10.37 -5.11 11.43
C PHE A 251 11.75 -4.80 10.81
N ASN A 252 12.04 -3.51 10.68
CA ASN A 252 13.35 -3.06 10.20
C ASN A 252 14.37 -3.13 11.34
N VAL A 253 15.20 -4.18 11.38
CA VAL A 253 16.22 -4.39 12.43
C VAL A 253 17.49 -3.55 12.17
N GLY A 254 17.36 -2.33 11.62
CA GLY A 254 18.48 -1.64 10.99
C GLY A 254 18.77 -0.21 11.44
N SER A 255 17.86 0.48 12.13
CA SER A 255 18.10 1.86 12.55
C SER A 255 18.53 1.95 14.01
N GLU A 256 19.74 1.46 14.32
CA GLU A 256 20.45 1.95 15.51
C GLU A 256 20.83 3.42 15.28
N SER A 257 19.87 4.35 15.35
CA SER A 257 20.18 5.79 15.28
C SER A 257 20.37 6.42 16.66
N CYS A 258 20.32 5.63 17.74
CA CYS A 258 20.44 6.14 19.12
C CYS A 258 21.66 5.58 19.89
N LYS A 259 22.60 4.87 19.24
CA LYS A 259 23.79 4.30 19.91
C LYS A 259 25.14 4.92 19.50
N GLN A 260 25.14 6.03 18.76
CA GLN A 260 26.38 6.59 18.19
C GLN A 260 26.65 8.06 18.53
N ARG A 261 26.34 8.51 19.76
CA ARG A 261 26.82 9.81 20.25
C ARG A 261 27.56 9.81 21.59
N ASP A 262 27.84 8.65 22.17
CA ASP A 262 28.67 8.53 23.36
C ASP A 262 29.86 7.59 23.10
N LYS A 263 30.79 8.02 22.24
CA LYS A 263 32.21 7.61 22.24
C LYS A 263 33.06 8.71 21.61
#